data_AF-A0A524HC09-F1
#
_entry.id   AF-A0A524HC09-F1
#
_cell.length_a   1.000
_cell.length_b   1.000
_cell.length_c   1.000
_cell.angle_alpha   90.00
_cell.angle_beta   90.00
_cell.angle_gamma   90.00
#
_symmetry.space_group_name_H-M   'P 1'
#
loop_
_entity.id
_entity.type
_entity.pdbx_description
1 polymer ?
#
loop_
_entity_poly.entity_id
_entity_poly.type
_entity_poly.pdbx_seq_one_letter_code
_entity_poly.pdbx_strand_id
1 'polypeptide(L)'
;EDKLAIGFAEVRVISPKLGSAILDVLREHKYAVTEIPARGKDGMVSVITSSMRRNQVHEFEKLVRNVDESAFITTEDVVAVQRGYWRPK
;
A
#
# COMPACT_ATOMS: atom_id res chain seq x y z
N GLU A 1 5.79 30.42 -1.60
CA GLU A 1 6.33 29.24 -0.88
C GLU A 1 5.37 28.06 -1.07
N ASP A 2 5.39 27.47 -2.27
CA ASP A 2 4.70 26.22 -2.52
C ASP A 2 5.53 25.10 -1.90
N LYS A 3 5.11 24.66 -0.70
CA LYS A 3 5.70 23.51 -0.04
C LYS A 3 5.50 22.31 -0.96
N LEU A 4 6.59 21.91 -1.62
CA LEU A 4 6.80 20.64 -2.29
C LEU A 4 5.85 19.58 -1.71
N ALA A 5 4.90 19.14 -2.52
CA ALA A 5 4.02 18.05 -2.18
C ALA A 5 4.90 16.87 -1.75
N ILE A 6 4.92 16.57 -0.45
CA ILE A 6 5.55 15.37 0.07
C ILE A 6 4.73 14.23 -0.55
N GLY A 7 5.29 13.57 -1.56
CA GLY A 7 4.58 12.55 -2.33
C GLY A 7 4.11 11.41 -1.42
N PHE A 8 2.81 11.22 -1.35
CA PHE A 8 2.21 10.04 -0.75
C PHE A 8 2.08 8.97 -1.84
N ALA A 9 2.11 7.72 -1.42
CA ALA A 9 1.89 6.57 -2.28
C ALA A 9 0.86 5.65 -1.61
N GLU A 10 -0.02 5.10 -2.41
CA GLU A 10 -0.90 4.01 -2.03
C GLU A 10 -0.25 2.71 -2.50
N VAL A 11 0.07 1.82 -1.57
CA VAL A 11 0.59 0.50 -1.88
C VAL A 11 -0.52 -0.52 -1.68
N ARG A 12 -0.68 -1.41 -2.65
CA ARG A 12 -1.57 -2.56 -2.57
C ARG A 12 -0.77 -3.84 -2.72
N VAL A 13 -0.99 -4.77 -1.80
CA VAL A 13 -0.38 -6.09 -1.78
C VAL A 13 -1.49 -7.12 -1.89
N ILE A 14 -1.31 -8.13 -2.74
CA ILE A 14 -2.22 -9.25 -2.88
C ILE A 14 -1.44 -10.53 -2.57
N SER A 15 -1.87 -11.27 -1.55
CA SER A 15 -1.30 -12.56 -1.17
C SER A 15 -2.39 -13.63 -1.06
N PRO A 16 -2.24 -14.80 -1.71
CA PRO A 16 -3.21 -15.89 -1.61
C PRO A 16 -3.21 -16.63 -0.27
N LYS A 17 -2.09 -16.64 0.46
CA LYS A 17 -1.90 -17.53 1.63
C LYS A 17 -1.30 -16.86 2.86
N LEU A 18 -0.54 -15.78 2.68
CA LEU A 18 0.30 -15.21 3.74
C LEU A 18 -0.18 -13.82 4.18
N GLY A 19 -1.42 -13.44 3.86
CA GLY A 19 -2.01 -12.14 4.19
C GLY A 19 -1.90 -11.77 5.67
N SER A 20 -2.27 -12.68 6.58
CA SER A 20 -2.19 -12.42 8.02
C SER A 20 -0.76 -12.22 8.51
N ALA A 21 0.20 -13.03 8.03
CA ALA A 21 1.62 -12.87 8.38
C ALA A 21 2.19 -11.54 7.88
N ILE A 22 1.79 -11.12 6.66
CA ILE A 22 2.17 -9.81 6.12
C ILE A 22 1.61 -8.68 6.99
N LEU A 23 0.34 -8.75 7.41
CA LEU A 23 -0.27 -7.72 8.26
C LEU A 23 0.44 -7.58 9.61
N ASP A 24 0.78 -8.70 10.24
CA ASP A 24 1.43 -8.70 11.55
C ASP A 24 2.81 -8.02 11.47
N VAL A 25 3.64 -8.43 10.50
CA VAL A 25 4.95 -7.80 10.26
C VAL A 25 4.80 -6.31 9.96
N LEU A 26 3.87 -5.92 9.08
CA LEU A 26 3.68 -4.51 8.74
C LEU A 26 3.19 -3.67 9.94
N ARG A 27 2.32 -4.22 10.79
CA ARG A 27 1.84 -3.56 12.01
C ARG A 27 2.94 -3.42 13.07
N GLU A 28 3.79 -4.43 13.23
CA GLU A 28 4.97 -4.36 14.09
C GLU A 28 5.91 -3.21 13.67
N HIS A 29 6.09 -3.05 12.36
CA HIS A 29 6.84 -1.96 11.74
C HIS A 29 6.10 -0.61 11.66
N LYS A 30 4.94 -0.48 12.34
CA LYS A 30 4.13 0.75 12.45
C LYS A 30 3.53 1.26 11.14
N TYR A 31 3.35 0.39 10.15
CA TYR A 31 2.60 0.74 8.95
C TYR A 31 1.08 0.66 9.21
N ALA A 32 0.35 1.65 8.72
CA ALA A 32 -1.11 1.66 8.73
C ALA A 32 -1.62 0.81 7.56
N VAL A 33 -2.11 -0.39 7.85
CA VAL A 33 -2.54 -1.37 6.85
C VAL A 33 -3.98 -1.78 7.08
N THR A 34 -4.74 -1.91 5.99
CA THR A 34 -6.11 -2.43 5.98
C THR A 34 -6.14 -3.72 5.17
N GLU A 35 -6.79 -4.76 5.68
CA GLU A 35 -7.02 -6.01 4.95
C GLU A 35 -8.44 -6.05 4.40
N ILE A 36 -8.57 -6.45 3.14
CA ILE A 36 -9.82 -6.72 2.46
C ILE A 36 -9.79 -8.18 2.00
N PRO A 37 -10.68 -9.05 2.52
CA PRO A 37 -10.81 -10.40 1.99
C PRO A 37 -11.38 -10.35 0.57
N ALA A 38 -10.70 -10.99 -0.37
CA ALA A 38 -11.08 -10.98 -1.79
C ALA A 38 -10.98 -12.38 -2.40
N ARG A 39 -11.34 -12.50 -3.68
CA ARG A 39 -11.25 -13.74 -4.45
C ARG A 39 -10.49 -13.51 -5.75
N GLY A 40 -9.41 -14.24 -5.96
CA GLY A 40 -8.67 -14.32 -7.20
C GLY A 40 -9.05 -15.54 -8.04
N LYS A 41 -8.27 -15.81 -9.08
CA LYS A 41 -8.46 -16.96 -9.99
C LYS A 41 -8.50 -18.30 -9.23
N ASP A 42 -7.55 -18.49 -8.32
CA ASP A 42 -7.32 -19.77 -7.65
C ASP A 42 -7.97 -19.87 -6.26
N GLY A 43 -8.80 -18.89 -5.88
CA GLY A 43 -9.54 -18.91 -4.61
C GLY A 43 -9.45 -17.61 -3.81
N MET A 44 -9.57 -17.71 -2.50
CA MET A 44 -9.50 -16.57 -1.58
C MET A 44 -8.10 -15.96 -1.59
N VAL A 45 -8.02 -14.64 -1.50
CA VAL A 45 -6.79 -13.87 -1.36
C VAL A 45 -7.01 -12.74 -0.37
N SER A 46 -5.94 -12.28 0.28
CA SER A 46 -5.95 -11.05 1.07
C SER A 46 -5.45 -9.90 0.20
N VAL A 47 -6.23 -8.81 0.13
CA VAL A 47 -5.80 -7.55 -0.44
C VAL A 47 -5.47 -6.61 0.70
N ILE A 48 -4.21 -6.22 0.82
CA ILE A 48 -3.71 -5.34 1.87
C ILE A 48 -3.42 -3.99 1.24
N THR A 49 -3.97 -2.91 1.80
CA THR A 49 -3.75 -1.55 1.31
C THR A 49 -3.11 -0.69 2.39
N SER A 50 -2.24 0.22 1.97
CA SER A 50 -1.55 1.14 2.88
C SER A 50 -1.18 2.44 2.18
N SER A 51 -1.59 3.56 2.77
CA SER A 51 -1.13 4.89 2.36
C SER A 51 0.10 5.28 3.18
N MET A 52 1.20 5.61 2.50
CA MET A 52 2.46 5.97 3.17
C MET A 52 3.23 7.05 2.40
N ARG A 53 4.34 7.53 2.98
CA ARG A 53 5.24 8.43 2.24
C ARG A 53 6.01 7.64 1.20
N ARG A 54 6.28 8.23 0.03
CA ARG A 54 6.99 7.56 -1.08
C ARG A 54 8.35 6.98 -0.66
N ASN A 55 9.06 7.64 0.24
CA ASN A 55 10.36 7.16 0.74
C ASN A 55 10.27 5.90 1.62
N GLN A 56 9.07 5.53 2.09
CA GLN A 56 8.85 4.33 2.90
C GLN A 56 8.46 3.10 2.06
N VAL A 57 8.10 3.29 0.79
CA VAL A 57 7.61 2.22 -0.10
C VAL A 57 8.64 1.11 -0.26
N HIS A 58 9.92 1.47 -0.47
CA HIS A 58 10.99 0.47 -0.67
C HIS A 58 11.15 -0.48 0.52
N GLU A 59 11.14 0.07 1.74
CA GLU A 59 11.25 -0.75 2.95
C GLU A 59 9.98 -1.57 3.20
N PHE A 60 8.80 -1.00 2.90
CA PHE A 60 7.53 -1.73 2.95
C PHE A 60 7.53 -2.94 1.99
N GLU A 61 7.94 -2.75 0.73
CA GLU A 61 8.02 -3.81 -0.27
C GLU A 61 9.00 -4.91 0.14
N LYS A 62 10.16 -4.56 0.72
CA LYS A 62 11.10 -5.55 1.26
C LYS A 62 10.48 -6.40 2.36
N LEU A 63 9.79 -5.77 3.33
CA LEU A 63 9.14 -6.50 4.41
C LEU A 63 8.11 -7.49 3.88
N VAL A 64 7.29 -7.06 2.92
CA VAL A 64 6.32 -7.93 2.26
C VAL A 64 7.02 -9.10 1.56
N ARG A 65 8.05 -8.84 0.76
CA ARG A 65 8.77 -9.89 0.00
C ARG A 65 9.52 -10.87 0.90
N ASN A 66 9.98 -10.43 2.06
CA ASN A 66 10.61 -11.32 3.05
C ASN A 66 9.59 -12.32 3.66
N VAL A 67 8.31 -11.96 3.69
CA VAL A 67 7.24 -12.84 4.16
C VAL A 67 6.68 -13.68 3.01
N ASP A 68 6.38 -13.05 1.89
CA ASP A 68 5.82 -13.67 0.69
C ASP A 68 6.50 -13.13 -0.57
N GLU A 69 7.49 -13.87 -1.06
CA GLU A 69 8.23 -13.52 -2.28
C GLU A 69 7.31 -13.47 -3.51
N SER A 70 6.21 -14.22 -3.49
CA SER A 70 5.22 -14.32 -4.57
C SER A 70 4.09 -13.30 -4.49
N ALA A 71 4.08 -12.44 -3.46
CA ALA A 71 3.08 -11.41 -3.30
C ALA A 71 3.08 -10.44 -4.49
N PHE A 72 1.88 -10.14 -4.99
CA PHE A 72 1.70 -9.17 -6.05
C PHE A 72 1.55 -7.77 -5.44
N ILE A 73 2.45 -6.86 -5.80
CA ILE A 73 2.51 -5.51 -5.21
C ILE A 73 2.33 -4.47 -6.32
N THR A 74 1.45 -3.51 -6.10
CA THR A 74 1.27 -2.33 -6.94
C THR A 74 1.37 -1.07 -6.11
N THR A 75 2.03 -0.05 -6.66
CA THR A 75 2.22 1.24 -6.01
C THR A 75 1.63 2.33 -6.90
N GLU A 76 0.70 3.12 -6.37
CA GLU A 76 0.09 4.27 -7.04
C GLU A 76 0.53 5.55 -6.35
N ASP A 77 0.95 6.53 -7.14
CA ASP A 77 1.32 7.84 -6.62
C ASP A 77 0.06 8.66 -6.31
N VAL A 78 -0.10 9.03 -5.04
CA VAL A 78 -1.20 9.88 -4.60
C VAL A 78 -0.74 11.33 -4.64
N VAL A 79 -1.13 12.03 -5.69
CA VAL A 79 -1.09 13.50 -5.68
C VAL A 79 -2.18 13.96 -4.72
N ALA A 80 -1.81 14.74 -3.70
CA ALA A 80 -2.78 15.34 -2.81
C ALA A 80 -3.67 16.31 -3.61
N VAL A 81 -4.75 15.82 -4.21
CA VAL A 81 -5.82 16.67 -4.72
C VAL A 81 -6.63 17.13 -3.53
N GLN A 82 -6.09 18.10 -2.77
CA GLN A 82 -6.91 18.94 -1.91
C GLN A 82 -7.57 20.01 -2.78
N ARG A 83 -8.62 19.61 -3.52
CA ARG A 83 -9.78 20.40 -4.01
C ARG A 83 -10.39 19.74 -5.24
N GLY A 84 -11.62 19.26 -5.08
CA GLY A 84 -12.55 19.15 -6.20
C GLY A 84 -12.94 20.53 -6.74
N TYR A 85 -13.48 20.52 -7.96
CA TYR A 85 -13.90 21.63 -8.82
C TYR A 85 -12.83 22.72 -9.09
N TRP A 86 -12.02 22.40 -10.09
CA TRP A 86 -11.33 23.29 -11.03
C TRP A 86 -11.94 24.71 -11.14
N ARG A 87 -11.24 25.73 -10.65
CA ARG A 87 -11.14 27.08 -11.24
C ARG A 87 -9.90 27.82 -10.70
N PRO A 88 -8.77 27.85 -11.42
CA PRO A 88 -7.87 28.99 -11.37
C PRO A 88 -8.43 30.08 -12.31
N LYS A 89 -8.55 31.32 -11.78
CA LYS A 89 -8.58 32.51 -12.64
C LYS A 89 -7.20 32.71 -13.25
#